data_AF-A0A351HE55-F1
#
_entry.id   AF-A0A351HE55-F1
#
_cell.length_a   1.000
_cell.length_b   1.000
_cell.length_c   1.000
_cell.angle_alpha   90.00
_cell.angle_beta   90.00
_cell.angle_gamma   90.00
#
_symmetry.space_group_name_H-M   'P 1'
#
loop_
_entity.id
_entity.type
_entity.pdbx_description
1 polymer ?
#
loop_
_entity_poly.entity_id
_entity_poly.type
_entity_poly.pdbx_seq_one_letter_code
_entity_poly.pdbx_strand_id
1 'polypeptide(L)' 'MKTEFIKADLERIIGTRPMHDGGTMPEVLGRLDACAQSQHIPERLKHYLSKRSYVKALAWIEDPNTPHQL' A
#
# COMPACT_ATOMS: atom_id res chain seq x y z
N MET A 1 4.78 12.21 -0.24
CA MET A 1 4.99 11.00 0.58
C MET A 1 5.73 9.99 -0.28
N LYS A 2 6.78 9.32 0.21
CA LYS A 2 7.58 8.39 -0.62
C LYS A 2 6.90 7.02 -0.71
N THR A 3 6.89 6.41 -1.90
CA THR A 3 6.32 5.09 -2.18
C THR A 3 6.85 3.99 -1.24
N GLU A 4 8.06 4.17 -0.72
CA GLU A 4 8.69 3.28 0.27
C GLU A 4 7.86 3.12 1.56
N PHE A 5 7.18 4.16 2.02
CA PHE A 5 6.30 4.08 3.20
C PHE A 5 5.04 3.27 2.92
N ILE A 6 4.48 3.45 1.72
CA ILE A 6 3.31 2.69 1.27
C ILE A 6 3.70 1.22 1.14
N LYS A 7 4.86 0.92 0.54
CA LYS A 7 5.41 -0.44 0.48
C LYS A 7 5.51 -1.06 1.88
N ALA A 8 6.14 -0.37 2.82
CA ALA A 8 6.31 -0.84 4.18
C ALA A 8 4.98 -1.16 4.89
N ASP A 9 3.97 -0.31 4.71
CA ASP A 9 2.63 -0.52 5.29
C ASP A 9 1.90 -1.69 4.62
N LEU A 10 2.05 -1.86 3.30
CA LEU A 10 1.51 -3.02 2.59
C LEU A 10 2.16 -4.33 3.05
N GLU A 11 3.48 -4.36 3.18
CA GLU A 11 4.25 -5.51 3.68
C GLU A 11 3.81 -5.92 5.10
N ARG A 12 3.46 -4.95 5.96
CA ARG A 12 2.92 -5.22 7.30
C ARG A 12 1.54 -5.85 7.26
N ILE A 13 0.67 -5.42 6.34
CA ILE A 13 -0.68 -5.98 6.19
C ILE A 13 -0.64 -7.41 5.70
N ILE A 14 0.25 -7.71 4.74
CA ILE A 14 0.36 -9.06 4.17
C ILE A 14 1.28 -9.99 4.98
N GLY A 15 1.87 -9.49 6.07
CA GLY A 15 2.69 -10.28 6.99
C GLY A 15 4.13 -10.54 6.53
N THR A 16 4.61 -9.90 5.46
CA THR A 16 6.01 -10.01 5.01
C THR A 16 6.97 -9.13 5.79
N ARG A 17 6.44 -8.17 6.57
CA ARG A 17 7.20 -7.32 7.50
C ARG A 17 6.53 -7.27 8.87
N PRO A 18 7.30 -7.36 9.98
CA PRO A 18 6.73 -7.20 11.31
C PRO A 18 6.14 -5.80 11.53
N MET A 19 5.13 -5.71 12.39
CA MET A 19 4.68 -4.41 12.89
C MET A 19 5.78 -3.74 13.71
N HIS A 20 5.77 -2.41 13.72
CA HIS A 20 6.69 -1.66 14.58
C HIS A 20 6.29 -1.87 16.05
N ASP A 21 7.23 -1.67 16.97
CA ASP A 21 6.96 -1.79 18.40
C ASP A 21 5.83 -0.81 18.79
N GLY A 22 4.72 -1.34 19.32
CA GLY A 22 3.51 -0.59 19.64
C GLY A 22 2.62 -0.16 18.47
N GLY A 23 3.00 -0.45 17.21
CA GLY A 23 2.18 -0.13 16.04
C GLY A 23 1.05 -1.14 15.84
N THR A 24 -0.16 -0.65 15.56
CA THR A 24 -1.34 -1.50 15.40
C THR A 24 -1.82 -1.59 13.94
N MET A 25 -2.50 -2.69 13.58
CA MET A 25 -3.11 -2.85 12.24
C MET A 25 -4.03 -1.68 11.86
N PRO A 26 -4.92 -1.18 12.73
CA PRO A 26 -5.75 -0.01 12.43
C PRO A 26 -4.97 1.23 12.03
N GLU A 27 -3.82 1.50 12.66
CA GLU A 27 -2.97 2.64 12.30
C GLU A 27 -2.33 2.47 10.92
N VAL A 28 -1.87 1.25 10.60
CA VAL A 28 -1.34 0.92 9.27
C VAL A 28 -2.42 1.15 8.20
N LEU A 29 -3.65 0.69 8.45
CA LEU A 29 -4.78 0.88 7.56
C LEU A 29 -5.16 2.36 7.41
N GLY A 30 -5.17 3.13 8.50
CA GLY A 30 -5.45 4.56 8.47
C GLY A 30 -4.44 5.36 7.65
N ARG A 31 -3.15 5.01 7.72
CA ARG A 31 -2.11 5.62 6.88
C ARG A 31 -2.32 5.33 5.39
N LEU A 32 -2.69 4.09 5.04
CA LEU A 32 -2.98 3.74 3.65
C LEU A 32 -4.25 4.41 3.11
N ASP A 33 -5.28 4.58 3.96
CA ASP A 33 -6.49 5.31 3.59
C ASP A 33 -6.18 6.79 3.31
N ALA A 34 -5.40 7.44 4.18
CA ALA A 34 -4.90 8.79 3.95
C ALA A 34 -4.06 8.90 2.66
N CYS A 35 -3.27 7.87 2.33
CA CYS A 35 -2.55 7.80 1.06
C CYS A 35 -3.50 7.74 -0.14
N ALA A 36 -4.56 6.92 -0.05
CA ALA A 36 -5.56 6.79 -1.10
C ALA A 36 -6.29 8.12 -1.38
N GLN A 37 -6.42 8.99 -0.38
CA GLN A 37 -7.00 10.33 -0.56
C GLN A 37 -5.99 11.37 -1.09
N SER A 38 -4.69 11.08 -1.08
CA SER A 38 -3.65 12.02 -1.51
C SER A 38 -3.62 12.18 -3.03
N GLN A 39 -3.39 13.41 -3.50
CA GLN A 39 -3.19 13.72 -4.93
C GLN A 39 -1.77 13.43 -5.41
N HIS A 40 -0.85 13.10 -4.51
CA HIS A 40 0.57 12.89 -4.81
C HIS A 40 0.93 11.43 -5.13
N ILE A 41 -0.04 10.53 -5.17
CA ILE A 41 0.19 9.13 -5.55
C ILE A 41 -0.39 8.82 -6.94
N PRO A 42 0.23 7.92 -7.71
CA PRO A 42 -0.28 7.51 -9.01
C PRO A 42 -1.71 6.97 -8.92
N GLU A 43 -2.56 7.31 -9.90
CA GLU A 43 -3.99 6.94 -9.91
C GLU A 43 -4.20 5.42 -9.80
N ARG A 44 -3.30 4.63 -10.39
CA ARG A 44 -3.37 3.17 -10.34
C ARG A 44 -3.10 2.63 -8.93
N LEU A 45 -2.14 3.21 -8.20
CA LEU A 45 -1.90 2.89 -6.81
C LEU A 45 -3.09 3.30 -5.93
N LYS A 46 -3.63 4.51 -6.15
CA LYS A 46 -4.85 4.98 -5.49
C LYS A 46 -6.01 4.01 -5.69
N HIS A 47 -6.21 3.52 -6.91
CA HIS A 47 -7.23 2.54 -7.23
C HIS A 47 -7.09 1.26 -6.39
N TYR A 48 -5.89 0.66 -6.33
CA TYR A 48 -5.66 -0.54 -5.53
C TYR A 48 -5.87 -0.30 -4.03
N LEU A 49 -5.39 0.84 -3.50
CA LEU A 49 -5.55 1.19 -2.10
C LEU A 49 -7.04 1.40 -1.73
N SER A 50 -7.81 2.14 -2.54
CA SER A 50 -9.25 2.33 -2.32
C SER A 50 -10.05 1.03 -2.39
N LYS A 51 -9.58 0.03 -3.14
CA LYS A 51 -10.18 -1.31 -3.20
C LYS A 51 -9.64 -2.27 -2.14
N ARG A 52 -8.79 -1.79 -1.22
CA ARG A 52 -8.07 -2.61 -0.23
C ARG A 52 -7.35 -3.83 -0.85
N SER A 53 -6.94 -3.70 -2.12
CA SER A 53 -6.25 -4.74 -2.87
C SER A 53 -4.75 -4.67 -2.58
N TYR A 54 -4.37 -4.89 -1.32
CA TYR A 54 -3.02 -4.62 -0.81
C TYR A 54 -1.92 -5.44 -1.52
N VAL A 55 -2.20 -6.69 -1.87
CA VAL A 55 -1.27 -7.54 -2.64
C VAL A 55 -1.01 -6.96 -4.04
N LYS A 56 -2.06 -6.49 -4.73
CA LYS A 56 -1.94 -5.85 -6.05
C LYS A 56 -1.25 -4.49 -5.96
N ALA A 57 -1.52 -3.72 -4.91
CA ALA A 57 -0.83 -2.47 -4.63
C ALA A 57 0.67 -2.70 -4.43
N LEU A 58 1.05 -3.74 -3.69
CA LEU A 58 2.45 -4.09 -3.46
C LEU A 58 3.14 -4.52 -4.75
N ALA A 59 2.55 -5.47 -5.49
CA ALA A 59 3.07 -5.93 -6.76
C ALA A 59 3.29 -4.77 -7.75
N TRP A 60 2.34 -3.83 -7.83
CA TRP A 60 2.45 -2.64 -8.67
C TRP A 60 3.57 -1.69 -8.22
N ILE A 61 3.82 -1.55 -6.92
CA ILE A 61 4.95 -0.75 -6.42
C ILE A 61 6.28 -1.40 -6.77
N GLU A 62 6.36 -2.73 -6.72
CA GLU A 62 7.58 -3.48 -7.02
C GLU A 62 7.89 -3.50 -8.52
N ASP A 63 6.86 -3.62 -9.36
CA ASP A 63 6.99 -3.51 -10.80
C ASP A 63 5.78 -2.77 -11.41
N PRO A 64 5.90 -1.46 -11.71
CA PRO A 64 4.78 -0.68 -12.25
C PRO A 64 4.45 -1.03 -13.71
N ASN A 65 5.32 -1.79 -14.40
CA ASN A 65 5.16 -2.20 -15.79
C ASN A 65 4.51 -3.58 -15.94
N THR A 66 4.26 -4.33 -14.87
CA THR A 66 3.75 -5.69 -15.01
C THR A 66 2.33 -5.63 -15.56
N PRO A 67 2.06 -6.32 -16.69
CA PRO A 67 0.71 -6.48 -17.18
C PRO A 67 -0.06 -7.28 -16.13
N HIS A 68 -0.94 -6.59 -15.40
CA HIS A 68 -1.82 -7.24 -14.43
C HIS A 68 -2.87 -8.02 -15.21
N GLN A 69 -2.57 -9.29 -15.52
CA GLN A 69 -3.59 -10.22 -15.97
C GLN A 69 -4.54 -10.48 -14.80
N LEU A 70 -5.80 -10.14 -15.04
CA LEU A 70 -6.95 -10.31 -14.15
C LEU A 70 -7.17 -11.77 -13.79
#